data_AF-A0A9X3MQ50-F1
#
_entry.id   AF-A0A9X3MQ50-F1
#
_cell.length_a   1.000
_cell.length_b   1.000
_cell.length_c   1.000
_cell.angle_alpha   90.00
_cell.angle_beta   90.00
_cell.angle_gamma   90.00
#
_symmetry.space_group_name_H-M   'P 1'
#
loop_
_entity.id
_entity.type
_entity.pdbx_description
1 polymer ?
#
loop_
_entity_poly.entity_id
_entity_poly.type
_entity_poly.pdbx_seq_one_letter_code
_entity_poly.pdbx_strand_id
1 'polypeptide(L)'
;MKDAFDDLERELRSAVRARRRPRLLRTPLLALAAALVLGGGGAVAATQIKSSPDERREGIALAEQAINDTHDVGGCSHEGKPRQTVVTDIPVLPAIARALPALTKPDPRGVVPVKSPVTGRVLRDTARMIPMGGGLRLRVYVLDGPDLTAKTDPRACIATRRARVAELAAGRSRAVRAAADRRLTQTRDTAPGLQTLWVMALHGTHEGGFGTGLRLRPDDQLEPGIIASGSTGRFVDSGRRYVGIADPRTARVLVDPAHGRSKRVRVREGFYSFALPRGAGHVELREVDGSGATVRSFPLRG
;
A
#
# COMPACT_ATOMS: atom_id res chain seq x y z
N MET A 1 -36.35 -4.49 20.28
CA MET A 1 -35.67 -4.30 18.97
C MET A 1 -36.40 -3.35 18.02
N LYS A 2 -37.67 -2.98 18.29
CA LYS A 2 -38.44 -2.04 17.47
C LYS A 2 -38.14 -0.56 17.82
N ASP A 3 -37.85 -0.29 19.09
CA ASP A 3 -37.67 1.08 19.61
C ASP A 3 -36.38 1.77 19.12
N ALA A 4 -35.32 1.01 18.88
CA ALA A 4 -34.05 1.54 18.37
C ALA A 4 -34.14 2.01 16.90
N PHE A 5 -35.11 1.49 16.14
CA PHE A 5 -35.33 1.89 14.75
C PHE A 5 -36.18 3.16 14.68
N ASP A 6 -37.16 3.29 15.58
CA ASP A 6 -38.04 4.46 15.67
C ASP A 6 -37.30 5.72 16.12
N ASP A 7 -36.29 5.59 16.99
CA ASP A 7 -35.44 6.73 17.40
C ASP A 7 -34.50 7.18 16.28
N LEU A 8 -33.96 6.24 15.49
CA LEU A 8 -33.08 6.55 14.36
C LEU A 8 -33.83 7.27 13.23
N GLU A 9 -35.09 6.89 12.99
CA GLU A 9 -35.95 7.57 12.01
C GLU A 9 -36.36 8.98 12.50
N ARG A 10 -36.52 9.17 13.81
CA ARG A 10 -36.86 10.46 14.41
C ARG A 10 -35.69 11.46 14.34
N GLU A 11 -34.46 11.02 14.56
CA GLU A 11 -33.26 11.84 14.40
C GLU A 11 -32.99 12.23 12.94
N LEU A 12 -33.19 11.30 12.00
CA LEU A 12 -33.04 11.59 10.57
C LEU A 12 -34.05 12.64 10.08
N ARG A 13 -35.31 12.56 10.54
CA ARG A 13 -36.34 13.56 10.19
C ARG A 13 -36.06 14.93 10.83
N SER A 14 -35.46 15.00 12.01
CA SER A 14 -35.09 16.28 12.65
C SER A 14 -33.92 16.96 11.91
N ALA A 15 -32.91 16.19 11.51
CA ALA A 15 -31.74 16.68 10.77
C ALA A 15 -32.11 17.20 9.36
N VAL A 16 -33.06 16.55 8.68
CA VAL A 16 -33.53 17.00 7.35
C VAL A 16 -34.38 18.27 7.46
N ARG A 17 -35.13 18.48 8.54
CA ARG A 17 -35.90 19.72 8.77
C ARG A 17 -35.01 20.90 9.13
N ALA A 18 -33.89 20.68 9.82
CA ALA A 18 -32.92 21.74 10.12
C ALA A 18 -32.21 22.30 8.87
N ARG A 19 -32.14 21.52 7.78
CA ARG A 19 -31.46 21.91 6.53
C ARG A 19 -32.33 22.67 5.52
N ARG A 20 -33.63 22.84 5.79
CA ARG A 20 -34.59 23.55 4.91
C ARG A 20 -35.11 24.85 5.52
N ARG A 21 -34.21 25.73 6.00
CA ARG A 21 -34.57 27.15 6.21
C ARG A 21 -33.82 28.04 5.22
N PRO A 22 -34.52 28.67 4.27
CA PRO A 22 -33.94 29.71 3.45
C PRO A 22 -33.84 31.00 4.28
N ARG A 23 -32.63 31.51 4.49
CA ARG A 23 -32.44 32.89 4.98
C ARG A 23 -32.46 33.82 3.78
N LEU A 24 -33.57 34.54 3.64
CA LEU A 24 -33.75 35.69 2.76
C LEU A 24 -33.69 36.98 3.61
N LEU A 25 -33.31 38.07 2.92
CA LEU A 25 -33.32 39.50 3.31
C LEU A 25 -32.04 39.98 4.03
N ARG A 26 -31.38 41.10 3.68
CA ARG A 26 -31.61 42.16 2.68
C ARG A 26 -30.29 42.98 2.52
N THR A 27 -30.09 43.47 1.30
CA THR A 27 -29.11 44.41 0.67
C THR A 27 -28.99 45.81 1.36
N PRO A 28 -28.07 46.76 1.02
CA PRO A 28 -27.68 47.13 -0.38
C PRO A 28 -26.30 47.82 -0.72
N LEU A 29 -26.00 47.77 -2.03
CA LEU A 29 -25.52 48.80 -2.99
C LEU A 29 -24.10 49.44 -2.97
N LEU A 30 -23.63 49.66 -4.23
CA LEU A 30 -22.54 50.48 -4.78
C LEU A 30 -21.18 49.76 -4.97
N ALA A 31 -20.52 49.73 -6.13
CA ALA A 31 -20.72 50.45 -7.40
C ALA A 31 -20.03 49.72 -8.59
N LEU A 32 -20.56 50.03 -9.78
CA LEU A 32 -20.00 49.85 -11.12
C LEU A 32 -18.48 50.07 -11.22
N ALA A 33 -17.82 49.30 -12.10
CA ALA A 33 -17.39 49.83 -13.41
C ALA A 33 -16.73 48.73 -14.26
N ALA A 34 -17.20 48.64 -15.50
CA ALA A 34 -16.64 47.83 -16.56
C ALA A 34 -15.39 48.51 -17.14
N ALA A 35 -14.41 47.71 -17.56
CA ALA A 35 -13.44 48.11 -18.57
C ALA A 35 -13.09 46.90 -19.45
N LEU A 36 -13.77 46.83 -20.60
CA LEU A 36 -13.37 46.07 -21.77
C LEU A 36 -12.20 46.81 -22.42
N VAL A 37 -11.00 46.23 -22.43
CA VAL A 37 -9.98 46.55 -23.44
C VAL A 37 -9.32 45.26 -23.92
N LEU A 38 -9.65 44.96 -25.17
CA LEU A 38 -8.92 44.20 -26.18
C LEU A 38 -7.43 43.97 -25.86
N GLY A 39 -7.08 42.72 -25.58
CA GLY A 39 -5.71 42.24 -25.53
C GLY A 39 -5.70 40.73 -25.72
N GLY A 40 -5.33 40.28 -26.91
CA GLY A 40 -5.22 38.87 -27.25
C GLY A 40 -4.32 38.12 -26.28
N GLY A 41 -4.89 37.11 -25.63
CA GLY A 41 -4.18 36.17 -24.78
C GLY A 41 -5.11 34.99 -24.58
N GLY A 42 -4.87 33.92 -25.32
CA GLY A 42 -5.71 32.73 -25.31
C GLY A 42 -5.87 32.20 -23.89
N ALA A 43 -7.05 32.45 -23.32
CA ALA A 43 -7.51 31.70 -22.16
C ALA A 43 -7.78 30.27 -22.66
N VAL A 44 -6.76 29.42 -22.57
CA VAL A 44 -6.95 27.97 -22.60
C VAL A 44 -7.80 27.66 -21.38
N ALA A 45 -9.12 27.66 -21.56
CA ALA A 45 -10.03 27.12 -20.60
C ALA A 45 -9.60 25.67 -20.38
N ALA A 46 -8.89 25.42 -19.28
CA ALA A 46 -8.64 24.10 -18.76
C ALA A 46 -10.03 23.55 -18.39
N THR A 47 -10.69 22.94 -19.37
CA THR A 47 -11.90 22.16 -19.16
C THR A 47 -11.46 21.00 -18.27
N GLN A 48 -11.62 21.18 -16.96
CA GLN A 48 -11.62 20.05 -16.04
C GLN A 48 -12.78 19.18 -16.49
N ILE A 49 -12.47 18.15 -17.28
CA ILE A 49 -13.40 17.08 -17.62
C ILE A 49 -13.76 16.43 -16.29
N LYS A 50 -14.84 16.93 -15.69
CA LYS A 50 -15.45 16.34 -14.52
C LYS A 50 -16.14 15.07 -15.03
N SER A 51 -15.34 14.02 -15.25
CA SER A 51 -15.82 12.72 -15.70
C SER A 51 -16.91 12.27 -14.75
N SER A 52 -18.05 11.86 -15.29
CA SER A 52 -19.15 11.42 -14.45
C SER A 52 -18.71 10.16 -13.67
N PRO A 53 -19.22 9.93 -12.45
CA PRO A 53 -18.97 8.69 -11.73
C PRO A 53 -19.31 7.43 -12.56
N ASP A 54 -20.26 7.54 -13.48
CA ASP A 54 -20.70 6.46 -14.35
C ASP A 54 -19.66 6.14 -15.42
N GLU A 55 -19.13 7.16 -16.11
CA GLU A 55 -18.06 6.98 -17.10
C GLU A 55 -16.79 6.40 -16.46
N ARG A 56 -16.50 6.79 -15.22
CA ARG A 56 -15.38 6.22 -14.46
C ARG A 56 -15.63 4.74 -14.16
N ARG A 57 -16.82 4.37 -13.71
CA ARG A 57 -17.18 2.97 -13.41
C ARG A 57 -17.13 2.12 -14.68
N GLU A 58 -17.70 2.61 -15.78
CA GLU A 58 -17.66 1.93 -17.07
C GLU A 58 -16.22 1.72 -17.55
N GLY A 59 -15.37 2.76 -17.51
CA GLY A 59 -13.97 2.63 -17.89
C GLY A 59 -13.20 1.63 -17.04
N ILE A 60 -13.46 1.60 -15.72
CA ILE A 60 -12.85 0.59 -14.83
C ILE A 60 -13.30 -0.82 -15.24
N ALA A 61 -14.59 -1.03 -15.49
CA ALA A 61 -15.11 -2.33 -15.90
C ALA A 61 -14.50 -2.82 -17.23
N LEU A 62 -14.34 -1.94 -18.22
CA LEU A 62 -13.69 -2.28 -19.49
C LEU A 62 -12.22 -2.67 -19.30
N ALA A 63 -11.48 -1.97 -18.44
CA ALA A 63 -10.11 -2.33 -18.14
C ALA A 63 -9.99 -3.68 -17.42
N GLU A 64 -10.92 -3.97 -16.49
CA GLU A 64 -10.97 -5.26 -15.80
C GLU A 64 -11.33 -6.41 -16.74
N GLN A 65 -12.28 -6.18 -17.66
CA GLN A 65 -12.59 -7.12 -18.72
C GLN A 65 -11.37 -7.37 -19.61
N ALA A 66 -10.68 -6.31 -20.07
CA ALA A 66 -9.47 -6.47 -20.87
C ALA A 66 -8.35 -7.24 -20.14
N ILE A 67 -8.18 -7.01 -18.82
CA ILE A 67 -7.23 -7.77 -18.00
C ILE A 67 -7.56 -9.27 -18.00
N ASN A 68 -8.84 -9.62 -17.87
CA ASN A 68 -9.30 -11.00 -17.88
C ASN A 68 -9.18 -11.65 -19.27
N ASP A 69 -9.62 -10.95 -20.32
CA ASP A 69 -9.57 -11.45 -21.71
C ASP A 69 -8.14 -11.73 -22.18
N THR A 70 -7.16 -10.99 -21.63
CA THR A 70 -5.76 -11.09 -22.04
C THR A 70 -4.89 -11.93 -21.10
N HIS A 71 -5.48 -12.55 -20.07
CA HIS A 71 -4.69 -13.17 -18.99
C HIS A 71 -3.71 -14.25 -19.48
N ASP A 72 -4.08 -15.01 -20.51
CA ASP A 72 -3.29 -16.11 -21.09
C ASP A 72 -2.66 -15.76 -22.46
N VAL A 73 -2.77 -14.51 -22.89
CA VAL A 73 -2.24 -14.05 -24.18
C VAL A 73 -0.77 -13.65 -24.03
N GLY A 74 0.02 -13.81 -25.10
CA GLY A 74 1.47 -13.59 -25.13
C GLY A 74 1.94 -12.37 -24.31
N GLY A 75 2.92 -12.60 -23.42
CA GLY A 75 3.47 -11.62 -22.49
C GLY A 75 2.67 -11.45 -21.18
N CYS A 76 1.38 -11.78 -21.16
CA CYS A 76 0.52 -11.69 -19.96
C CYS A 76 0.44 -12.98 -19.14
N SER A 77 1.07 -14.08 -19.59
CA SER A 77 1.24 -15.27 -18.77
C SER A 77 2.13 -14.97 -17.55
N HIS A 78 1.88 -15.68 -16.45
CA HIS A 78 2.75 -15.61 -15.29
C HIS A 78 4.11 -16.23 -15.60
N GLU A 79 5.17 -15.59 -15.13
CA GLU A 79 6.49 -16.20 -15.22
C GLU A 79 6.51 -17.47 -14.35
N GLY A 80 6.89 -18.60 -14.95
CA GLY A 80 7.08 -19.83 -14.21
C GLY A 80 8.14 -19.65 -13.11
N LYS A 81 8.05 -20.44 -12.03
CA LYS A 81 9.09 -20.41 -11.00
C LYS A 81 10.43 -20.76 -11.64
N PRO A 82 11.46 -19.92 -11.51
CA PRO A 82 12.77 -20.24 -12.07
C PRO A 82 13.33 -21.48 -11.39
N ARG A 83 14.24 -22.19 -12.07
CA ARG A 83 14.94 -23.36 -11.49
C ARG A 83 15.87 -22.97 -10.35
N GLN A 84 16.35 -21.73 -10.35
CA GLN A 84 17.30 -21.18 -9.39
C GLN A 84 17.00 -19.71 -9.10
N THR A 85 17.35 -19.26 -7.91
CA THR A 85 17.29 -17.84 -7.53
C THR A 85 18.36 -17.07 -8.30
N VAL A 86 17.94 -16.06 -9.05
CA VAL A 86 18.84 -15.13 -9.75
C VAL A 86 19.13 -13.94 -8.84
N VAL A 87 20.38 -13.50 -8.78
CA VAL A 87 20.81 -12.32 -8.00
C VAL A 87 21.17 -11.18 -8.97
N THR A 88 20.83 -9.94 -8.63
CA THR A 88 21.11 -8.75 -9.45
C THR A 88 21.67 -7.60 -8.61
N ASP A 89 22.43 -6.71 -9.26
CA ASP A 89 23.10 -5.54 -8.67
C ASP A 89 22.32 -4.23 -8.88
N ILE A 90 21.05 -4.33 -9.30
CA ILE A 90 20.16 -3.17 -9.45
C ILE A 90 19.96 -2.50 -8.08
N PRO A 91 20.02 -1.16 -7.99
CA PRO A 91 19.82 -0.46 -6.73
C PRO A 91 18.41 -0.67 -6.17
N VAL A 92 18.30 -0.71 -4.84
CA VAL A 92 17.00 -0.66 -4.15
C VAL A 92 16.26 0.63 -4.49
N LEU A 93 14.94 0.57 -4.61
CA LEU A 93 14.13 1.76 -4.84
C LEU A 93 14.36 2.81 -3.74
N PRO A 94 14.38 4.12 -4.08
CA PRO A 94 14.59 5.19 -3.10
C PRO A 94 13.63 5.15 -1.91
N ALA A 95 12.38 4.72 -2.12
CA ALA A 95 11.40 4.56 -1.05
C ALA A 95 11.82 3.49 -0.01
N ILE A 96 12.32 2.35 -0.48
CA ILE A 96 12.87 1.28 0.38
C ILE A 96 14.13 1.80 1.06
N ALA A 97 15.04 2.43 0.31
CA ALA A 97 16.30 2.94 0.83
C ALA A 97 16.12 3.95 1.97
N ARG A 98 15.14 4.87 1.84
CA ARG A 98 14.82 5.87 2.87
C ARG A 98 14.21 5.24 4.12
N ALA A 99 13.25 4.33 3.95
CA ALA A 99 12.56 3.70 5.07
C ALA A 99 13.43 2.67 5.80
N LEU A 100 14.29 1.96 5.05
CA LEU A 100 15.12 0.85 5.54
C LEU A 100 16.58 1.02 5.10
N PRO A 101 17.33 2.00 5.65
CA PRO A 101 18.71 2.27 5.24
C PRO A 101 19.64 1.07 5.40
N ALA A 102 19.33 0.14 6.32
CA ALA A 102 20.09 -1.09 6.49
C ALA A 102 20.14 -1.94 5.21
N LEU A 103 19.10 -1.91 4.36
CA LEU A 103 19.05 -2.69 3.12
C LEU A 103 19.88 -2.09 1.98
N THR A 104 20.49 -0.92 2.17
CA THR A 104 21.34 -0.26 1.16
C THR A 104 22.81 -0.68 1.24
N LYS A 105 23.17 -1.54 2.20
CA LYS A 105 24.54 -1.96 2.50
C LYS A 105 24.59 -3.49 2.56
N PRO A 106 25.77 -4.11 2.44
CA PRO A 106 25.95 -5.53 2.77
C PRO A 106 25.57 -5.84 4.21
N ASP A 107 25.04 -7.05 4.48
CA ASP A 107 24.84 -7.51 5.86
C ASP A 107 26.20 -7.84 6.47
N PRO A 108 26.61 -7.20 7.57
CA PRO A 108 27.89 -7.51 8.23
C PRO A 108 27.98 -8.97 8.71
N ARG A 109 26.85 -9.68 8.81
CA ARG A 109 26.78 -11.10 9.20
C ARG A 109 26.96 -12.07 8.02
N GLY A 110 27.11 -11.56 6.81
CA GLY A 110 27.31 -12.35 5.60
C GLY A 110 26.02 -12.67 4.83
N VAL A 111 26.17 -13.48 3.78
CA VAL A 111 25.11 -13.77 2.79
C VAL A 111 24.05 -14.69 3.39
N VAL A 112 22.79 -14.26 3.33
CA VAL A 112 21.63 -15.08 3.69
C VAL A 112 21.06 -15.74 2.44
N PRO A 113 21.12 -17.08 2.30
CA PRO A 113 20.57 -17.75 1.12
C PRO A 113 19.04 -17.70 1.14
N VAL A 114 18.44 -17.37 -0.01
CA VAL A 114 17.01 -17.54 -0.26
C VAL A 114 16.79 -18.99 -0.70
N LYS A 115 16.34 -19.83 0.25
CA LYS A 115 16.33 -21.30 0.14
C LYS A 115 15.38 -21.87 -0.92
N SER A 116 14.41 -21.09 -1.41
CA SER A 116 13.48 -21.51 -2.45
C SER A 116 13.64 -20.61 -3.66
N PRO A 117 13.57 -21.15 -4.89
CA PRO A 117 13.51 -20.32 -6.07
C PRO A 117 12.34 -19.34 -5.97
N VAL A 118 12.66 -18.06 -6.04
CA VAL A 118 11.71 -16.95 -6.05
C VAL A 118 11.55 -16.46 -7.48
N THR A 119 10.32 -16.15 -7.90
CA THR A 119 10.08 -15.44 -9.17
C THR A 119 10.67 -14.03 -9.05
N GLY A 120 11.42 -13.60 -10.06
CA GLY A 120 12.18 -12.35 -10.05
C GLY A 120 13.64 -12.50 -9.65
N ARG A 121 14.34 -11.37 -9.52
CA ARG A 121 15.78 -11.31 -9.20
C ARG A 121 15.98 -10.76 -7.80
N VAL A 122 16.64 -11.49 -6.92
CA VAL A 122 16.99 -10.98 -5.58
C VAL A 122 18.04 -9.89 -5.72
N LEU A 123 17.80 -8.72 -5.15
CA LEU A 123 18.81 -7.65 -5.12
C LEU A 123 19.94 -8.07 -4.19
N ARG A 124 21.18 -7.96 -4.67
CA ARG A 124 22.37 -8.19 -3.88
C ARG A 124 22.32 -7.35 -2.60
N ASP A 125 22.88 -7.88 -1.52
CA ASP A 125 23.03 -7.20 -0.22
C ASP A 125 21.74 -6.89 0.56
N THR A 126 20.56 -7.15 -0.02
CA THR A 126 19.28 -6.94 0.67
C THR A 126 18.83 -8.13 1.52
N ALA A 127 19.34 -9.33 1.25
CA ALA A 127 18.92 -10.55 1.92
C ALA A 127 19.51 -10.65 3.34
N ARG A 128 18.65 -10.69 4.36
CA ARG A 128 19.03 -10.61 5.78
C ARG A 128 18.18 -11.48 6.68
N MET A 129 18.78 -11.91 7.80
CA MET A 129 18.11 -12.56 8.92
C MET A 129 18.17 -11.65 10.14
N ILE A 130 17.07 -10.97 10.45
CA ILE A 130 17.02 -10.00 11.55
C ILE A 130 16.45 -10.71 12.80
N PRO A 131 17.24 -10.91 13.87
CA PRO A 131 16.74 -11.51 15.09
C PRO A 131 15.82 -10.52 15.81
N MET A 132 14.63 -10.99 16.16
CA MET A 132 13.62 -10.21 16.87
C MET A 132 13.40 -10.77 18.28
N GLY A 133 12.65 -10.05 19.11
CA GLY A 133 12.32 -10.49 20.46
C GLY A 133 11.43 -11.75 20.49
N GLY A 134 11.64 -12.60 21.49
CA GLY A 134 10.79 -13.76 21.76
C GLY A 134 10.85 -14.83 20.67
N GLY A 135 12.06 -15.23 20.26
CA GLY A 135 12.32 -16.36 19.36
C GLY A 135 11.94 -16.15 17.89
N LEU A 136 11.55 -14.94 17.50
CA LEU A 136 11.20 -14.59 16.12
C LEU A 136 12.45 -14.14 15.35
N ARG A 137 12.53 -14.51 14.08
CA ARG A 137 13.51 -13.96 13.13
C ARG A 137 12.78 -13.45 11.89
N LEU A 138 13.20 -12.34 11.32
CA LEU A 138 12.68 -11.87 10.03
C LEU A 138 13.67 -12.27 8.93
N ARG A 139 13.20 -12.99 7.91
CA ARG A 139 13.89 -13.08 6.62
C ARG A 139 13.39 -11.92 5.77
N VAL A 140 14.30 -11.02 5.41
CA VAL A 140 14.00 -9.82 4.60
C VAL A 140 14.86 -9.86 3.34
N TYR A 141 14.28 -9.53 2.20
CA TYR A 141 15.01 -9.33 0.94
C TYR A 141 14.14 -8.51 -0.03
N VAL A 142 14.78 -7.88 -1.01
CA VAL A 142 14.09 -7.18 -2.09
C VAL A 142 14.19 -8.02 -3.36
N LEU A 143 13.10 -8.09 -4.11
CA LEU A 143 13.08 -8.63 -5.47
C LEU A 143 12.94 -7.49 -6.47
N ASP A 144 13.72 -7.56 -7.54
CA ASP A 144 13.57 -6.75 -8.74
C ASP A 144 12.84 -7.57 -9.81
N GLY A 145 11.91 -6.90 -10.46
CA GLY A 145 11.14 -7.49 -11.53
C GLY A 145 9.96 -8.32 -11.02
N PRO A 146 9.46 -9.23 -11.86
CA PRO A 146 8.19 -9.86 -11.62
C PRO A 146 8.20 -10.72 -10.34
N ASP A 147 7.29 -10.45 -9.42
CA ASP A 147 6.99 -11.40 -8.34
C ASP A 147 6.01 -12.48 -8.84
N LEU A 148 5.53 -13.35 -7.95
CA LEU A 148 4.58 -14.41 -8.31
C LEU A 148 3.32 -13.93 -9.07
N THR A 149 2.99 -12.63 -9.01
CA THR A 149 1.81 -12.06 -9.65
C THR A 149 2.12 -11.29 -10.93
N ALA A 150 3.39 -11.00 -11.18
CA ALA A 150 3.79 -10.21 -12.33
C ALA A 150 3.90 -11.07 -13.60
N LYS A 151 3.83 -10.38 -14.73
CA LYS A 151 3.72 -11.01 -16.05
C LYS A 151 5.09 -11.24 -16.68
N THR A 152 5.20 -12.28 -17.51
CA THR A 152 6.45 -12.70 -18.17
C THR A 152 7.08 -11.57 -18.97
N ASP A 153 6.25 -10.78 -19.67
CA ASP A 153 6.68 -9.53 -20.29
C ASP A 153 5.69 -8.42 -19.91
N PRO A 154 6.00 -7.63 -18.87
CA PRO A 154 5.15 -6.53 -18.41
C PRO A 154 4.83 -5.52 -19.51
N ARG A 155 5.78 -5.25 -20.43
CA ARG A 155 5.65 -4.25 -21.50
C ARG A 155 4.76 -4.78 -22.63
N ALA A 156 4.98 -6.01 -23.08
CA ALA A 156 4.09 -6.64 -24.04
C ALA A 156 2.68 -6.79 -23.45
N CYS A 157 2.56 -7.21 -22.18
CA CYS A 157 1.26 -7.41 -21.57
C CYS A 157 0.44 -6.11 -21.44
N ILE A 158 1.06 -4.99 -21.01
CA ILE A 158 0.33 -3.71 -20.96
C ILE A 158 -0.07 -3.23 -22.35
N ALA A 159 0.75 -3.49 -23.38
CA ALA A 159 0.41 -3.17 -24.77
C ALA A 159 -0.79 -4.01 -25.25
N THR A 160 -0.79 -5.32 -25.01
CA THR A 160 -1.91 -6.24 -25.32
C THR A 160 -3.20 -5.81 -24.62
N ARG A 161 -3.14 -5.47 -23.33
CA ARG A 161 -4.29 -4.96 -22.57
C ARG A 161 -4.83 -3.65 -23.11
N ARG A 162 -3.94 -2.72 -23.49
CA ARG A 162 -4.34 -1.45 -24.10
C ARG A 162 -5.02 -1.64 -25.45
N ALA A 163 -4.51 -2.54 -26.28
CA ALA A 163 -5.15 -2.91 -27.54
C ALA A 163 -6.56 -3.48 -27.30
N ARG A 164 -6.70 -4.39 -26.33
CA ARG A 164 -8.00 -4.95 -25.96
C ARG A 164 -8.98 -3.92 -25.41
N VAL A 165 -8.52 -2.97 -24.58
CA VAL A 165 -9.35 -1.83 -24.14
C VAL A 165 -9.78 -0.97 -25.32
N ALA A 166 -8.92 -0.72 -26.29
CA ALA A 166 -9.26 0.08 -27.48
C ALA A 166 -10.38 -0.58 -28.30
N GLU A 167 -10.36 -1.91 -28.44
CA GLU A 167 -11.43 -2.70 -29.06
C GLU A 167 -12.74 -2.60 -28.26
N LEU A 168 -12.70 -2.92 -26.95
CA LEU A 168 -13.89 -2.93 -26.09
C LEU A 168 -14.53 -1.55 -25.91
N ALA A 169 -13.71 -0.49 -26.00
CA ALA A 169 -14.16 0.90 -25.87
C ALA A 169 -14.51 1.56 -27.22
N ALA A 170 -14.60 0.80 -28.31
CA ALA A 170 -15.05 1.31 -29.60
C ALA A 170 -16.45 1.96 -29.46
N GLY A 171 -16.60 3.18 -29.97
CA GLY A 171 -17.83 3.96 -29.85
C GLY A 171 -18.11 4.57 -28.46
N ARG A 172 -17.22 4.38 -27.47
CA ARG A 172 -17.37 4.97 -26.13
C ARG A 172 -16.81 6.39 -26.03
N SER A 173 -17.26 7.13 -25.01
CA SER A 173 -16.80 8.50 -24.75
C SER A 173 -15.29 8.55 -24.49
N ARG A 174 -14.68 9.71 -24.72
CA ARG A 174 -13.25 9.93 -24.41
C ARG A 174 -12.97 9.76 -22.91
N ALA A 175 -13.93 10.10 -22.04
CA ALA A 175 -13.78 9.96 -20.60
C ALA A 175 -13.76 8.49 -20.14
N VAL A 176 -14.61 7.63 -20.73
CA VAL A 176 -14.59 6.17 -20.49
C VAL A 176 -13.24 5.58 -20.91
N ARG A 177 -12.75 5.90 -22.11
CA ARG A 177 -11.44 5.45 -22.60
C ARG A 177 -10.29 5.90 -21.69
N ALA A 178 -10.30 7.16 -21.27
CA ALA A 178 -9.29 7.70 -20.35
C ALA A 178 -9.37 7.05 -18.96
N ALA A 179 -10.57 6.72 -18.47
CA ALA A 179 -10.73 5.99 -17.21
C ALA A 179 -10.20 4.56 -17.29
N ALA A 180 -10.42 3.87 -18.42
CA ALA A 180 -9.88 2.53 -18.66
C ALA A 180 -8.34 2.52 -18.73
N ASP A 181 -7.71 3.42 -19.50
CA ASP A 181 -6.25 3.50 -19.56
C ASP A 181 -5.64 3.88 -18.19
N ARG A 182 -6.25 4.82 -17.46
CA ARG A 182 -5.84 5.10 -16.06
C ARG A 182 -5.91 3.85 -15.19
N ARG A 183 -6.97 3.05 -15.29
CA ARG A 183 -7.09 1.79 -14.54
C ARG A 183 -5.99 0.79 -14.90
N LEU A 184 -5.65 0.66 -16.19
CA LEU A 184 -4.55 -0.20 -16.65
C LEU A 184 -3.19 0.26 -16.12
N THR A 185 -2.88 1.57 -16.14
CA THR A 185 -1.62 2.10 -15.58
C THR A 185 -1.51 1.92 -14.06
N GLN A 186 -2.63 1.74 -13.37
CA GLN A 186 -2.67 1.44 -11.94
C GLN A 186 -2.49 -0.06 -11.63
N THR A 187 -2.49 -0.94 -12.64
CA THR A 187 -2.26 -2.38 -12.44
C THR A 187 -0.79 -2.65 -12.15
N ARG A 188 -0.51 -3.32 -11.03
CA ARG A 188 0.87 -3.50 -10.52
C ARG A 188 1.66 -4.58 -11.25
N ASP A 189 0.98 -5.58 -11.80
CA ASP A 189 1.60 -6.75 -12.48
C ASP A 189 2.33 -6.41 -13.79
N THR A 190 2.13 -5.19 -14.30
CA THR A 190 2.67 -4.68 -15.57
C THR A 190 3.45 -3.38 -15.37
N ALA A 191 3.67 -2.95 -14.12
CA ALA A 191 4.39 -1.71 -13.82
C ALA A 191 5.89 -1.89 -14.05
N PRO A 192 6.55 -1.04 -14.87
CA PRO A 192 8.00 -1.11 -15.04
C PRO A 192 8.72 -0.71 -13.74
N GLY A 193 9.87 -1.33 -13.48
CA GLY A 193 10.70 -1.00 -12.31
C GLY A 193 10.08 -1.37 -10.96
N LEU A 194 9.14 -2.32 -10.95
CA LEU A 194 8.56 -2.84 -9.70
C LEU A 194 9.63 -3.55 -8.87
N GLN A 195 9.70 -3.20 -7.59
CA GLN A 195 10.40 -3.99 -6.59
C GLN A 195 9.44 -4.49 -5.51
N THR A 196 9.71 -5.69 -4.99
CA THR A 196 8.93 -6.26 -3.88
C THR A 196 9.81 -6.45 -2.66
N LEU A 197 9.50 -5.74 -1.58
CA LEU A 197 10.09 -5.96 -0.27
C LEU A 197 9.38 -7.14 0.40
N TRP A 198 10.08 -8.28 0.50
CA TRP A 198 9.59 -9.45 1.22
C TRP A 198 10.01 -9.40 2.69
N VAL A 199 9.05 -9.63 3.57
CA VAL A 199 9.27 -9.74 5.02
C VAL A 199 8.57 -11.00 5.51
N MET A 200 9.36 -11.99 5.92
CA MET A 200 8.86 -13.27 6.45
C MET A 200 9.27 -13.44 7.90
N ALA A 201 8.29 -13.49 8.78
CA ALA A 201 8.43 -13.79 10.18
C ALA A 201 8.54 -15.30 10.37
N LEU A 202 9.70 -15.77 10.82
CA LEU A 202 10.01 -17.19 11.08
C LEU A 202 10.06 -17.44 12.59
N HIS A 203 9.42 -18.53 13.03
CA HIS A 203 9.41 -18.95 14.43
C HIS A 203 10.40 -20.09 14.66
N GLY A 204 11.30 -19.92 15.64
CA GLY A 204 12.29 -20.95 15.99
C GLY A 204 13.26 -21.24 14.85
N THR A 205 13.68 -22.50 14.71
CA THR A 205 14.60 -22.99 13.67
C THR A 205 13.90 -23.37 12.36
N HIS A 206 12.58 -23.48 12.35
CA HIS A 206 11.79 -23.97 11.22
C HIS A 206 11.33 -22.84 10.28
N GLU A 207 10.93 -23.18 9.05
CA GLU A 207 10.37 -22.26 8.05
C GLU A 207 8.88 -21.95 8.24
N GLY A 208 8.33 -22.26 9.43
CA GLY A 208 6.96 -21.91 9.79
C GLY A 208 6.83 -20.46 10.23
N GLY A 209 5.75 -19.80 9.82
CA GLY A 209 5.41 -18.45 10.26
C GLY A 209 4.45 -17.71 9.31
N PHE A 210 4.62 -16.40 9.22
CA PHE A 210 3.76 -15.51 8.40
C PHE A 210 4.62 -14.46 7.69
N GLY A 211 4.10 -13.81 6.66
CA GLY A 211 4.87 -12.81 5.94
C GLY A 211 4.02 -12.00 4.98
N THR A 212 4.68 -11.03 4.35
CA THR A 212 4.07 -10.15 3.36
C THR A 212 5.10 -9.76 2.29
N GLY A 213 4.60 -9.47 1.09
CA GLY A 213 5.36 -8.87 0.01
C GLY A 213 4.80 -7.48 -0.29
N LEU A 214 5.59 -6.43 -0.02
CA LEU A 214 5.22 -5.04 -0.27
C LEU A 214 5.74 -4.62 -1.64
N ARG A 215 4.82 -4.53 -2.61
CA ARG A 215 5.10 -4.13 -3.99
C ARG A 215 5.18 -2.62 -4.10
N LEU A 216 6.29 -2.12 -4.63
CA LEU A 216 6.60 -0.70 -4.74
C LEU A 216 7.03 -0.38 -6.18
N ARG A 217 6.45 0.69 -6.74
CA ARG A 217 6.89 1.35 -7.96
C ARG A 217 7.94 2.43 -7.64
N PRO A 218 8.70 2.93 -8.63
CA PRO A 218 9.71 3.97 -8.40
C PRO A 218 9.21 5.20 -7.62
N ASP A 219 7.97 5.62 -7.85
CA ASP A 219 7.35 6.80 -7.22
C ASP A 219 6.48 6.47 -6.01
N ASP A 220 6.33 5.19 -5.65
CA ASP A 220 5.54 4.80 -4.48
C ASP A 220 6.25 5.20 -3.19
N GLN A 221 5.47 5.41 -2.12
CA GLN A 221 5.99 5.60 -0.77
C GLN A 221 5.88 4.30 0.03
N LEU A 222 6.89 4.04 0.87
CA LEU A 222 6.86 2.95 1.84
C LEU A 222 6.53 3.52 3.21
N GLU A 223 5.26 3.40 3.59
CA GLU A 223 4.73 3.96 4.82
C GLU A 223 5.16 3.14 6.06
N PRO A 224 5.61 3.78 7.15
CA PRO A 224 5.78 3.11 8.43
C PRO A 224 4.44 2.62 8.98
N GLY A 225 4.51 1.56 9.79
CA GLY A 225 3.37 0.94 10.46
C GLY A 225 3.41 -0.58 10.40
N ILE A 226 2.27 -1.20 10.72
CA ILE A 226 2.12 -2.65 10.72
C ILE A 226 1.97 -3.16 9.29
N ILE A 227 2.82 -4.13 8.93
CA ILE A 227 2.87 -4.70 7.57
C ILE A 227 2.43 -6.15 7.53
N ALA A 228 2.49 -6.86 8.65
CA ALA A 228 2.09 -8.25 8.74
C ALA A 228 1.62 -8.60 10.16
N SER A 229 0.67 -9.52 10.25
CA SER A 229 0.29 -10.13 11.52
C SER A 229 -0.01 -11.62 11.31
N GLY A 230 0.17 -12.41 12.37
CA GLY A 230 -0.04 -13.85 12.31
C GLY A 230 -0.21 -14.46 13.70
N SER A 231 -0.73 -15.69 13.73
CA SER A 231 -0.83 -16.47 14.97
C SER A 231 0.57 -16.72 15.54
N THR A 232 0.69 -16.63 16.87
CA THR A 232 1.94 -16.95 17.58
C THR A 232 2.27 -18.45 17.61
N GLY A 233 1.37 -19.31 17.10
CA GLY A 233 1.49 -20.77 17.23
C GLY A 233 1.54 -21.21 18.69
N ARG A 234 2.13 -22.38 18.96
CA ARG A 234 2.27 -22.96 20.31
C ARG A 234 3.28 -22.22 21.22
N PHE A 235 3.87 -21.10 20.77
CA PHE A 235 5.01 -20.46 21.42
C PHE A 235 4.68 -19.20 22.23
N VAL A 236 3.45 -18.70 22.13
CA VAL A 236 2.91 -17.65 23.01
C VAL A 236 1.45 -18.01 23.24
N ASP A 237 1.03 -18.12 24.50
CA ASP A 237 -0.33 -18.47 24.90
C ASP A 237 -1.37 -17.65 24.11
N SER A 238 -1.96 -18.27 23.09
CA SER A 238 -3.13 -17.77 22.36
C SER A 238 -3.10 -16.28 21.95
N GLY A 239 -2.00 -15.81 21.35
CA GLY A 239 -1.82 -14.42 20.94
C GLY A 239 -1.75 -14.17 19.44
N ARG A 240 -1.72 -12.90 19.05
CA ARG A 240 -1.36 -12.46 17.68
C ARG A 240 -0.03 -11.73 17.74
N ARG A 241 0.86 -12.04 16.80
CA ARG A 241 2.13 -11.36 16.61
C ARG A 241 2.03 -10.39 15.46
N TYR A 242 2.69 -9.26 15.61
CA TYR A 242 2.69 -8.17 14.65
C TYR A 242 4.12 -7.83 14.27
N VAL A 243 4.32 -7.48 13.01
CA VAL A 243 5.57 -6.96 12.45
C VAL A 243 5.27 -5.63 11.77
N GLY A 244 6.12 -4.64 12.01
CA GLY A 244 6.01 -3.33 11.40
C GLY A 244 7.35 -2.77 10.93
N ILE A 245 7.27 -1.77 10.06
CA ILE A 245 8.36 -0.90 9.62
C ILE A 245 8.24 0.39 10.42
N ALA A 246 9.30 0.80 11.10
CA ALA A 246 9.32 2.03 11.88
C ALA A 246 9.69 3.24 11.00
N ASP A 247 9.30 4.45 11.41
CA ASP A 247 9.90 5.68 10.88
C ASP A 247 11.43 5.61 11.06
N PRO A 248 12.24 6.05 10.07
CA PRO A 248 13.70 6.00 10.15
C PRO A 248 14.31 6.67 11.39
N ARG A 249 13.59 7.61 12.02
CA ARG A 249 14.02 8.32 13.23
C ARG A 249 13.74 7.53 14.52
N THR A 250 12.93 6.49 14.44
CA THR A 250 12.43 5.74 15.58
C THR A 250 13.47 4.75 16.11
N ALA A 251 13.80 4.86 17.39
CA ALA A 251 14.67 3.91 18.07
C ALA A 251 13.87 2.77 18.72
N ARG A 252 12.65 3.07 19.19
CA ARG A 252 11.81 2.13 19.96
C ARG A 252 10.33 2.38 19.68
N VAL A 253 9.53 1.34 19.85
CA VAL A 253 8.07 1.41 19.80
C VAL A 253 7.50 1.08 21.17
N LEU A 254 6.66 1.95 21.69
CA LEU A 254 5.83 1.70 22.86
C LEU A 254 4.51 1.11 22.39
N VAL A 255 4.13 -0.01 22.99
CA VAL A 255 2.90 -0.74 22.72
C VAL A 255 2.04 -0.63 23.96
N ASP A 256 0.98 0.17 23.88
CA ASP A 256 0.14 0.54 25.00
C ASP A 256 -1.27 -0.07 24.80
N PRO A 257 -1.51 -1.32 25.26
CA PRO A 257 -2.83 -1.92 25.20
C PRO A 257 -3.76 -1.33 26.26
N ALA A 258 -5.06 -1.25 25.95
CA ALA A 258 -6.09 -0.83 26.89
C ALA A 258 -6.18 -1.78 28.09
N HIS A 259 -5.92 -3.06 27.87
CA HIS A 259 -5.85 -4.08 28.90
C HIS A 259 -4.45 -4.70 28.96
N GLY A 260 -3.73 -4.42 30.05
CA GLY A 260 -2.43 -5.00 30.33
C GLY A 260 -1.33 -3.97 30.49
N ARG A 261 -0.09 -4.44 30.57
CA ARG A 261 1.08 -3.58 30.75
C ARG A 261 1.61 -3.09 29.40
N SER A 262 1.93 -1.80 29.34
CA SER A 262 2.69 -1.20 28.26
C SER A 262 4.02 -1.92 28.06
N LYS A 263 4.40 -2.12 26.79
CA LYS A 263 5.64 -2.81 26.42
C LYS A 263 6.52 -1.91 25.56
N ARG A 264 7.82 -1.96 25.81
CA ARG A 264 8.84 -1.28 24.98
C ARG A 264 9.49 -2.29 24.05
N VAL A 265 9.41 -2.02 22.75
CA VAL A 265 9.93 -2.85 21.67
C VAL A 265 11.09 -2.12 21.03
N ARG A 266 12.21 -2.81 20.81
CA ARG A 266 13.35 -2.23 20.09
C ARG A 266 13.11 -2.28 18.59
N VAL A 267 13.46 -1.22 17.88
CA VAL A 267 13.59 -1.24 16.42
C VAL A 267 14.95 -1.84 16.07
N ARG A 268 14.98 -2.76 15.10
CA ARG A 268 16.18 -3.41 14.59
C ARG A 268 16.18 -3.32 13.08
N GLU A 269 17.17 -2.65 12.52
CA GLU A 269 17.32 -2.48 11.06
C GLU A 269 16.05 -1.91 10.40
N GLY A 270 15.32 -1.02 11.10
CA GLY A 270 14.06 -0.43 10.65
C GLY A 270 12.79 -1.25 10.95
N PHE A 271 12.91 -2.46 11.51
CA PHE A 271 11.77 -3.31 11.84
C PHE A 271 11.50 -3.42 13.34
N TYR A 272 10.25 -3.63 13.71
CA TYR A 272 9.85 -3.96 15.08
C TYR A 272 8.82 -5.10 15.10
N SER A 273 8.74 -5.81 16.22
CA SER A 273 7.76 -6.89 16.37
C SER A 273 7.32 -7.03 17.83
N PHE A 274 6.04 -7.36 18.03
CA PHE A 274 5.49 -7.61 19.36
C PHE A 274 4.35 -8.61 19.31
N ALA A 275 4.03 -9.19 20.46
CA ALA A 275 2.90 -10.08 20.62
C ALA A 275 1.88 -9.48 21.60
N LEU A 276 0.61 -9.60 21.23
CA LEU A 276 -0.53 -9.24 22.07
C LEU A 276 -1.33 -10.51 22.40
N PRO A 277 -1.80 -10.64 23.65
CA PRO A 277 -2.77 -11.67 24.00
C PRO A 277 -4.09 -11.41 23.26
N ARG A 278 -4.93 -12.45 23.13
CA ARG A 278 -6.35 -12.26 22.78
C ARG A 278 -7.01 -11.32 23.79
N GLY A 279 -7.90 -10.45 23.30
CA GLY A 279 -8.62 -9.52 24.16
C GLY A 279 -7.81 -8.33 24.68
N ALA A 280 -6.66 -8.00 24.08
CA ALA A 280 -5.86 -6.83 24.47
C ALA A 280 -6.59 -5.48 24.34
N GLY A 281 -7.78 -5.47 23.71
CA GLY A 281 -8.59 -4.29 23.50
C GLY A 281 -7.99 -3.35 22.45
N HIS A 282 -8.33 -2.07 22.57
CA HIS A 282 -7.67 -1.01 21.81
C HIS A 282 -6.18 -0.97 22.14
N VAL A 283 -5.31 -0.78 21.15
CA VAL A 283 -3.87 -0.69 21.36
C VAL A 283 -3.34 0.53 20.63
N GLU A 284 -2.69 1.42 21.37
CA GLU A 284 -1.98 2.57 20.81
C GLU A 284 -0.50 2.21 20.63
N LEU A 285 0.04 2.55 19.47
CA LEU A 285 1.46 2.39 19.16
C LEU A 285 2.10 3.77 19.12
N ARG A 286 3.19 3.96 19.89
CA ARG A 286 3.96 5.19 19.87
C ARG A 286 5.39 4.90 19.46
N GLU A 287 5.79 5.49 18.36
CA GLU A 287 7.17 5.47 17.90
C GLU A 287 7.94 6.59 18.60
N VAL A 288 9.08 6.25 19.22
CA VAL A 288 9.92 7.20 19.95
C VAL A 288 11.37 7.14 19.47
N ASP A 289 12.02 8.29 19.45
CA ASP A 289 13.42 8.44 19.04
C ASP A 289 14.42 8.04 20.15
N GLY A 290 15.72 8.27 19.93
CA GLY A 290 16.77 7.98 20.89
C GLY A 290 16.71 8.82 22.18
N SER A 291 16.10 10.01 22.13
CA SER A 291 15.90 10.89 23.29
C SER A 291 14.65 10.53 24.10
N GLY A 292 13.71 9.78 23.48
CA GLY A 292 12.42 9.44 24.05
C GLY A 292 11.27 10.31 23.57
N ALA A 293 11.53 11.28 22.67
CA ALA A 293 10.49 12.09 22.05
C ALA A 293 9.63 11.25 21.11
N THR A 294 8.32 11.53 21.07
CA THR A 294 7.39 10.84 20.17
C THR A 294 7.59 11.33 18.74
N VAL A 295 7.93 10.39 17.86
CA VAL A 295 8.04 10.59 16.41
C VAL A 295 6.66 10.52 15.76
N ARG A 296 5.87 9.51 16.18
CA ARG A 296 4.54 9.23 15.65
C ARG A 296 3.72 8.45 16.66
N SER A 297 2.39 8.60 16.63
CA SER A 297 1.46 7.72 17.33
C SER A 297 0.34 7.28 16.39
N PHE A 298 -0.11 6.04 16.54
CA PHE A 298 -1.21 5.52 15.76
C PHE A 298 -1.87 4.31 16.45
N PRO A 299 -3.19 4.14 16.27
CA PRO A 299 -3.89 2.97 16.78
C PRO A 299 -3.55 1.74 15.93
N LEU A 300 -3.40 0.59 16.59
CA LEU A 300 -3.32 -0.69 15.93
C LEU A 300 -4.68 -1.00 15.27
N ARG A 301 -4.71 -1.00 13.94
CA ARG A 301 -5.89 -1.43 13.17
C ARG A 301 -5.85 -2.96 13.05
N GLY A 302 -6.93 -3.61 13.51
CA GLY A 302 -7.07 -5.07 13.58
C GLY A 302 -7.37 -5.72 12.24
#